data_AF-A0A957QA75-F1
#
_entry.id   AF-A0A957QA75-F1
#
_cell.length_a   1.000
_cell.length_b   1.000
_cell.length_c   1.000
_cell.angle_alpha   90.00
_cell.angle_beta   90.00
_cell.angle_gamma   90.00
#
_symmetry.space_group_name_H-M   'P 1'
#
loop_
_entity.id
_entity.type
_entity.pdbx_description
1 polymer ?
#
loop_
_entity_poly.entity_id
_entity_poly.type
_entity_poly.pdbx_seq_one_letter_code
_entity_poly.pdbx_strand_id
1 'polypeptide(L)'
;MNIRQNRLLLLFVVWGIALPLSMALHRQAVAAANPLVGDWVGGYEIDGKWTFVEAQFEAEGDRVIGSLDYRFDMTTGNFISAFTQTADGQISFVAEKDGKQLAFAGYLQDKAFAGTVVAGDSNGPFMLRRVYDLDLATYKSYIGNYQAEDRAHDSDTILLNSAQDFRWFGYFDTAAQRDVRIYPLSATHFFSELGDEISIAVDKDGRGQALLWRTQAGQESMIPRSSPYKEEEVRYPFGDIMLAGTLLLPPTPGSYPAVVFMHGTSPQNRDYARRWAHYFVDRGIAALVYDKAGAFDSAHPTIPSFWHNSVHNLANAAVAG
;
A
#
# COMPACT_ATOMS: atom_id res chain seq x y z
N MET A 1 62.53 -45.05 29.05
CA MET A 1 63.34 -43.88 29.42
C MET A 1 62.64 -42.66 28.83
N ASN A 2 61.76 -42.04 29.62
CA ASN A 2 61.89 -40.67 30.15
C ASN A 2 61.95 -39.59 29.06
N ILE A 3 61.23 -38.46 29.08
CA ILE A 3 60.23 -37.84 29.98
C ILE A 3 59.86 -36.51 29.24
N ARG A 4 58.56 -36.13 29.21
CA ARG A 4 57.92 -34.78 29.40
C ARG A 4 58.52 -33.51 28.73
N GLN A 5 57.83 -32.40 28.45
CA GLN A 5 56.59 -31.72 28.87
C GLN A 5 56.49 -30.47 27.93
N ASN A 6 55.40 -29.81 27.55
CA ASN A 6 54.30 -29.13 28.25
C ASN A 6 53.42 -28.55 27.11
N ARG A 7 52.08 -28.50 27.20
CA ARG A 7 51.36 -27.35 27.79
C ARG A 7 49.91 -27.72 28.13
N LEU A 8 49.61 -27.40 29.39
CA LEU A 8 48.36 -27.21 30.14
C LEU A 8 46.99 -27.44 29.47
N LEU A 9 46.22 -28.30 30.16
CA LEU A 9 44.76 -28.32 30.25
C LEU A 9 44.42 -28.34 31.77
N LEU A 10 43.51 -27.48 32.25
CA LEU A 10 42.78 -27.60 33.54
C LEU A 10 41.72 -26.46 33.58
N LEU A 11 40.42 -26.71 33.39
CA LEU A 11 39.38 -27.26 34.29
C LEU A 11 38.99 -26.35 35.47
N PHE A 12 37.66 -26.24 35.69
CA PHE A 12 36.87 -26.08 36.94
C PHE A 12 35.69 -25.11 36.69
N VAL A 13 34.47 -25.24 37.23
CA VAL A 13 33.61 -26.32 37.75
C VAL A 13 32.19 -25.73 37.87
N VAL A 14 31.19 -26.62 37.87
CA VAL A 14 29.73 -26.46 38.04
C VAL A 14 29.32 -25.75 39.35
N TRP A 15 28.16 -25.08 39.38
CA TRP A 15 26.99 -25.27 40.28
C TRP A 15 26.02 -24.08 40.12
N GLY A 16 24.73 -24.38 39.89
CA GLY A 16 23.67 -23.37 39.78
C GLY A 16 23.11 -22.95 41.14
N ILE A 17 22.24 -21.94 41.13
CA ILE A 17 20.94 -21.84 41.83
C ILE A 17 20.39 -20.42 41.67
N ALA A 18 19.08 -20.37 41.40
CA ALA A 18 18.10 -19.30 41.65
C ALA A 18 18.21 -17.95 40.91
N LEU A 19 17.27 -17.79 39.98
CA LEU A 19 16.56 -16.57 39.59
C LEU A 19 16.41 -15.52 40.72
N PRO A 20 16.37 -14.23 40.34
CA PRO A 20 15.20 -13.40 40.63
C PRO A 20 14.39 -13.24 39.35
N LEU A 21 13.38 -14.10 39.24
CA LEU A 21 12.24 -14.00 38.34
C LEU A 21 11.38 -12.85 38.89
N SER A 22 11.89 -11.62 38.91
CA SER A 22 11.17 -10.49 39.51
C SER A 22 11.47 -9.12 38.90
N MET A 23 12.37 -8.99 37.92
CA MET A 23 12.53 -7.73 37.16
C MET A 23 11.96 -7.76 35.74
N ALA A 24 11.69 -8.94 35.17
CA ALA A 24 10.94 -9.07 33.92
C ALA A 24 9.41 -8.99 34.12
N LEU A 25 8.94 -9.07 35.37
CA LEU A 25 7.52 -9.02 35.75
C LEU A 25 7.05 -7.62 36.19
N HIS A 26 7.89 -6.58 36.10
CA HIS A 26 7.52 -5.19 36.43
C HIS A 26 7.44 -4.24 35.22
N ARG A 27 7.51 -4.77 33.99
CA ARG A 27 7.03 -4.06 32.78
C ARG A 27 5.57 -4.38 32.43
N GLN A 28 4.82 -4.94 33.37
CA GLN A 28 3.41 -4.58 33.51
C GLN A 28 3.30 -3.27 34.31
N ALA A 29 3.83 -2.19 33.74
CA ALA A 29 3.12 -0.94 33.83
C ALA A 29 2.42 -0.83 32.49
N VAL A 30 1.19 -1.36 32.45
CA VAL A 30 0.21 -1.03 31.43
C VAL A 30 -0.08 0.47 31.63
N ALA A 31 0.79 1.33 31.08
CA ALA A 31 0.24 2.43 30.31
C ALA A 31 -0.44 1.70 29.15
N ALA A 32 -1.77 1.66 29.16
CA ALA A 32 -2.51 1.15 28.01
C ALA A 32 -1.89 1.81 26.78
N ALA A 33 -1.33 1.02 25.85
CA ALA A 33 -0.76 1.56 24.63
C ALA A 33 -1.82 2.52 24.08
N ASN A 34 -1.48 3.80 23.99
CA ASN A 34 -2.49 4.83 23.74
C ASN A 34 -3.24 4.40 22.47
N PRO A 35 -4.57 4.23 22.53
CA PRO A 35 -5.33 3.62 21.45
C PRO A 35 -5.37 4.50 20.19
N LEU A 36 -4.74 5.69 20.22
CA LEU A 36 -4.44 6.53 19.06
C LEU A 36 -3.13 6.15 18.36
N VAL A 37 -2.17 5.50 19.02
CA VAL A 37 -0.86 5.16 18.42
C VAL A 37 -1.04 4.21 17.22
N GLY A 38 -0.31 4.48 16.14
CA GLY A 38 -0.32 3.75 14.86
C GLY A 38 -0.70 4.62 13.67
N ASP A 39 -0.96 3.97 12.55
CA ASP A 39 -1.27 4.61 11.27
C ASP A 39 -2.79 4.76 11.06
N TRP A 40 -3.17 5.91 10.52
CA TRP A 40 -4.55 6.31 10.28
C TRP A 40 -4.69 7.01 8.95
N VAL A 41 -5.88 6.92 8.38
CA VAL A 41 -6.25 7.57 7.12
C VAL A 41 -7.62 8.17 7.24
N GLY A 42 -7.87 9.26 6.53
CA GLY A 42 -9.18 9.88 6.57
C GLY A 42 -9.12 11.28 6.00
N GLY A 43 -9.81 12.19 6.65
CA GLY A 43 -9.86 13.56 6.20
C GLY A 43 -10.88 14.38 6.95
N TYR A 44 -11.02 15.61 6.47
CA TYR A 44 -11.96 16.56 7.01
C TYR A 44 -12.63 17.34 5.90
N GLU A 45 -13.79 17.91 6.23
CA GLU A 45 -14.55 18.74 5.32
C GLU A 45 -14.75 20.11 5.96
N ILE A 46 -14.32 21.16 5.26
CA ILE A 46 -14.54 22.56 5.65
C ILE A 46 -15.11 23.26 4.43
N ASP A 47 -16.19 24.03 4.61
CA ASP A 47 -16.85 24.78 3.54
C ASP A 47 -17.23 23.90 2.32
N GLY A 48 -17.64 22.65 2.57
CA GLY A 48 -18.01 21.68 1.53
C GLY A 48 -16.84 21.06 0.78
N LYS A 49 -15.59 21.32 1.20
CA LYS A 49 -14.38 20.82 0.54
C LYS A 49 -13.74 19.71 1.36
N TRP A 50 -13.75 18.50 0.81
CA TRP A 50 -13.00 17.36 1.33
C TRP A 50 -11.49 17.59 1.23
N THR A 51 -10.79 17.27 2.32
CA THR A 51 -9.34 17.22 2.40
C THR A 51 -8.91 15.90 3.00
N PHE A 52 -8.26 15.06 2.18
CA PHE A 52 -7.65 13.82 2.63
C PHE A 52 -6.39 14.05 3.47
N VAL A 53 -6.16 13.18 4.45
CA VAL A 53 -4.97 13.19 5.29
C VAL A 53 -4.58 11.76 5.71
N GLU A 54 -3.28 11.50 5.71
CA GLU A 54 -2.66 10.37 6.40
C GLU A 54 -2.19 10.87 7.77
N ALA A 55 -2.42 10.10 8.84
CA ALA A 55 -1.98 10.49 10.18
C ALA A 55 -1.20 9.36 10.84
N GLN A 56 -0.06 9.69 11.42
CA GLN A 56 0.77 8.76 12.18
C GLN A 56 0.89 9.28 13.61
N PHE A 57 0.60 8.44 14.59
CA PHE A 57 0.76 8.78 16.00
C PHE A 57 1.71 7.79 16.69
N GLU A 58 2.62 8.30 17.49
CA GLU A 58 3.62 7.53 18.20
C GLU A 58 3.65 7.89 19.68
N ALA A 59 4.07 6.95 20.52
CA ALA A 59 4.28 7.19 21.93
C ALA A 59 5.72 7.67 22.18
N GLU A 60 5.87 8.82 22.83
CA GLU A 60 7.14 9.35 23.31
C GLU A 60 7.09 9.50 24.84
N GLY A 61 7.47 8.44 25.55
CA GLY A 61 7.27 8.33 27.00
C GLY A 61 5.78 8.35 27.33
N ASP A 62 5.36 9.34 28.13
CA ASP A 62 3.94 9.54 28.50
C ASP A 62 3.19 10.47 27.53
N ARG A 63 3.84 10.92 26.45
CA ARG A 63 3.25 11.83 25.44
C ARG A 63 2.90 11.07 24.17
N VAL A 64 1.96 11.64 23.42
CA VAL A 64 1.70 11.27 22.03
C VAL A 64 2.26 12.36 21.13
N ILE A 65 3.10 11.95 20.18
CA ILE A 65 3.52 12.77 19.06
C ILE A 65 2.85 12.24 17.79
N GLY A 66 2.83 13.04 16.73
CA GLY A 66 2.29 12.58 15.46
C GLY A 66 2.44 13.58 14.34
N SER A 67 2.04 13.16 13.14
CA SER A 67 2.04 13.96 11.92
C SER A 67 0.73 13.81 11.16
N LEU A 68 0.40 14.83 10.36
CA LEU A 68 -0.67 14.83 9.37
C LEU A 68 -0.08 15.06 7.97
N ASP A 69 0.04 14.02 7.15
CA ASP A 69 0.59 14.13 5.81
C ASP A 69 -0.50 14.37 4.78
N TYR A 70 -0.31 15.40 3.94
CA TYR A 70 -1.20 15.77 2.86
C TYR A 70 -0.62 15.34 1.53
N ARG A 71 -1.42 14.67 0.69
CA ARG A 71 -0.94 14.17 -0.61
C ARG A 71 -0.46 15.32 -1.50
N PHE A 72 0.72 15.15 -2.09
CA PHE A 72 1.44 16.13 -2.93
C PHE A 72 1.93 17.39 -2.22
N ASP A 73 1.71 17.48 -0.91
CA ASP A 73 2.37 18.48 -0.09
C ASP A 73 3.76 17.98 0.29
N MET A 74 4.79 18.57 -0.33
CA MET A 74 6.19 18.22 -0.05
C MET A 74 6.77 19.04 1.10
N THR A 75 5.98 19.84 1.81
CA THR A 75 6.49 20.54 2.99
C THR A 75 6.80 19.51 4.08
N THR A 76 8.08 19.38 4.40
CA THR A 76 8.54 18.61 5.57
C THR A 76 7.99 19.26 6.84
N GLY A 77 7.27 18.49 7.68
CA GLY A 77 7.04 18.86 9.08
C GLY A 77 5.61 19.18 9.50
N ASN A 78 4.60 18.48 8.97
CA ASN A 78 3.22 18.59 9.45
C ASN A 78 3.01 17.88 10.80
N PHE A 79 3.81 18.21 11.79
CA PHE A 79 3.71 17.64 13.13
C PHE A 79 2.50 18.22 13.87
N ILE A 80 1.85 17.37 14.65
CA ILE A 80 0.81 17.83 15.57
C ILE A 80 1.46 18.46 16.81
N SER A 81 0.74 19.40 17.41
CA SER A 81 1.12 20.08 18.64
C SER A 81 -0.11 20.19 19.55
N ALA A 82 0.10 20.70 20.77
CA ALA A 82 -0.97 20.92 21.75
C ALA A 82 -1.87 19.70 21.99
N PHE A 83 -1.29 18.49 21.94
CA PHE A 83 -2.02 17.25 22.19
C PHE A 83 -2.55 17.23 23.63
N THR A 84 -3.85 17.02 23.79
CA THR A 84 -4.47 16.80 25.10
C THR A 84 -5.48 15.66 25.02
N GLN A 85 -5.63 14.96 26.14
CA GLN A 85 -6.68 13.98 26.34
C GLN A 85 -7.35 14.27 27.69
N THR A 86 -8.65 14.52 27.66
CA THR A 86 -9.44 14.82 28.85
C THR A 86 -9.87 13.53 29.56
N ALA A 87 -10.33 13.64 30.81
CA ALA A 87 -10.74 12.48 31.62
C ALA A 87 -11.99 11.75 31.06
N ASP A 88 -12.86 12.48 30.34
CA ASP A 88 -14.00 11.96 29.60
C ASP A 88 -13.63 11.41 28.22
N GLY A 89 -12.34 11.40 27.86
CA GLY A 89 -11.81 10.74 26.68
C GLY A 89 -11.81 11.57 25.39
N GLN A 90 -12.13 12.87 25.46
CA GLN A 90 -11.95 13.76 24.33
C GLN A 90 -10.46 13.94 24.04
N ILE A 91 -10.08 13.80 22.78
CA ILE A 91 -8.72 14.01 22.30
C ILE A 91 -8.73 15.29 21.46
N SER A 92 -7.74 16.16 21.66
CA SER A 92 -7.52 17.32 20.79
C SER A 92 -6.05 17.54 20.47
N PHE A 93 -5.78 18.12 19.31
CA PHE A 93 -4.46 18.56 18.89
C PHE A 93 -4.57 19.65 17.83
N VAL A 94 -3.46 20.32 17.54
CA VAL A 94 -3.35 21.32 16.48
C VAL A 94 -2.35 20.84 15.43
N ALA A 95 -2.72 20.94 14.15
CA ALA A 95 -1.82 20.76 13.03
C ALA A 95 -1.72 22.05 12.22
N GLU A 96 -0.70 22.17 11.38
CA GLU A 96 -0.55 23.28 10.45
C GLU A 96 -0.74 22.79 9.01
N LYS A 97 -1.34 23.64 8.17
CA LYS A 97 -1.41 23.44 6.73
C LYS A 97 -1.45 24.80 6.03
N ASP A 98 -0.60 25.00 5.02
CA ASP A 98 -0.54 26.25 4.25
C ASP A 98 -0.41 27.52 5.13
N GLY A 99 0.33 27.43 6.24
CA GLY A 99 0.50 28.52 7.22
C GLY A 99 -0.74 28.80 8.08
N LYS A 100 -1.76 27.93 8.05
CA LYS A 100 -2.97 28.01 8.87
C LYS A 100 -2.97 26.93 9.94
N GLN A 101 -3.37 27.29 11.15
CA GLN A 101 -3.61 26.33 12.22
C GLN A 101 -4.98 25.65 12.05
N LEU A 102 -4.98 24.33 12.21
CA LEU A 102 -6.14 23.46 12.20
C LEU A 102 -6.26 22.82 13.58
N ALA A 103 -7.30 23.17 14.34
CA ALA A 103 -7.56 22.61 15.65
C ALA A 103 -8.56 21.45 15.54
N PHE A 104 -8.11 20.24 15.87
CA PHE A 104 -8.91 19.01 15.86
C PHE A 104 -9.35 18.67 17.28
N ALA A 105 -10.63 18.36 17.48
CA ALA A 105 -11.15 17.84 18.73
C ALA A 105 -12.21 16.76 18.46
N GLY A 106 -12.06 15.60 19.09
CA GLY A 106 -12.92 14.46 18.81
C GLY A 106 -12.82 13.34 19.83
N TYR A 107 -13.46 12.22 19.52
CA TYR A 107 -13.48 11.03 20.36
C TYR A 107 -13.03 9.83 19.54
N LEU A 108 -12.27 8.96 20.21
CA LEU A 108 -11.91 7.67 19.65
C LEU A 108 -12.98 6.63 20.03
N GLN A 109 -13.56 5.99 19.01
CA GLN A 109 -14.48 4.87 19.16
C GLN A 109 -13.96 3.72 18.29
N ASP A 110 -13.56 2.62 18.95
CA ASP A 110 -12.92 1.47 18.31
C ASP A 110 -11.72 1.85 17.42
N LYS A 111 -11.93 1.79 16.09
CA LYS A 111 -10.92 2.07 15.04
C LYS A 111 -11.22 3.36 14.28
N ALA A 112 -12.04 4.23 14.84
CA ALA A 112 -12.45 5.50 14.26
C ALA A 112 -12.24 6.65 15.26
N PHE A 113 -11.47 7.65 14.85
CA PHE A 113 -11.28 8.89 15.60
C PHE A 113 -11.96 10.02 14.84
N ALA A 114 -12.99 10.62 15.43
CA ALA A 114 -13.89 11.53 14.72
C ALA A 114 -14.27 12.72 15.59
N GLY A 115 -14.56 13.85 14.94
CA GLY A 115 -14.99 15.06 15.64
C GLY A 115 -15.04 16.26 14.71
N THR A 116 -14.65 17.42 15.24
CA THR A 116 -14.67 18.70 14.53
C THR A 116 -13.25 19.23 14.34
N VAL A 117 -12.98 19.75 13.16
CA VAL A 117 -11.81 20.58 12.86
C VAL A 117 -12.23 22.03 12.75
N VAL A 118 -11.41 22.94 13.27
CA VAL A 118 -11.61 24.40 13.19
C VAL A 118 -10.39 25.03 12.52
N ALA A 119 -10.64 25.91 11.54
CA ALA A 119 -9.64 26.64 10.77
C ALA A 119 -10.00 28.12 10.70
N GLY A 120 -9.54 28.91 11.67
CA GLY A 120 -9.99 30.30 11.83
C GLY A 120 -11.49 30.35 12.16
N ASP A 121 -12.29 31.01 11.33
CA ASP A 121 -13.74 31.13 11.51
C ASP A 121 -14.53 29.96 10.88
N SER A 122 -13.90 29.15 10.04
CA SER A 122 -14.52 27.99 9.41
C SER A 122 -14.35 26.73 10.28
N ASN A 123 -15.30 25.81 10.21
CA ASN A 123 -15.23 24.52 10.88
C ASN A 123 -15.95 23.44 10.08
N GLY A 124 -15.71 22.19 10.43
CA GLY A 124 -16.48 21.07 9.93
C GLY A 124 -16.00 19.72 10.46
N PRO A 125 -16.61 18.61 10.00
CA PRO A 125 -16.31 17.30 10.54
C PRO A 125 -14.95 16.79 10.07
N PHE A 126 -14.32 15.97 10.90
CA PHE A 126 -13.22 15.10 10.49
C PHE A 126 -13.46 13.66 10.93
N MET A 127 -12.82 12.74 10.23
CA MET A 127 -12.79 11.31 10.55
C MET A 127 -11.43 10.76 10.16
N LEU A 128 -10.81 10.02 11.07
CA LEU A 128 -9.64 9.19 10.84
C LEU A 128 -9.98 7.74 11.17
N ARG A 129 -9.54 6.81 10.33
CA ARG A 129 -9.78 5.37 10.44
C ARG A 129 -8.44 4.67 10.52
N ARG A 130 -8.32 3.73 11.46
CA ARG A 130 -7.08 2.98 11.66
C ARG A 130 -6.75 2.14 10.44
N VAL A 131 -5.53 2.27 9.93
CA VAL A 131 -5.04 1.45 8.81
C VAL A 131 -4.85 0.02 9.29
N TYR A 132 -5.27 -0.92 8.46
CA TYR A 132 -5.10 -2.35 8.68
C TYR A 132 -3.83 -2.82 7.97
N ASP A 133 -3.00 -3.59 8.67
CA ASP A 133 -1.81 -4.21 8.05
C ASP A 133 -2.26 -5.38 7.17
N LEU A 134 -2.42 -5.10 5.87
CA LEU A 134 -2.86 -6.07 4.86
C LEU A 134 -1.64 -6.77 4.28
N ASP A 135 -1.63 -8.10 4.33
CA ASP A 135 -0.57 -8.86 3.71
C ASP A 135 -0.63 -8.76 2.17
N LEU A 136 0.56 -8.83 1.57
CA LEU A 136 0.70 -8.65 0.14
C LEU A 136 0.04 -9.78 -0.67
N ALA A 137 0.00 -11.01 -0.17
CA ALA A 137 -0.58 -12.12 -0.92
C ALA A 137 -2.09 -11.92 -1.08
N THR A 138 -2.74 -11.45 -0.03
CA THR A 138 -4.14 -11.04 -0.05
C THR A 138 -4.37 -9.88 -1.02
N TYR A 139 -3.57 -8.80 -0.96
CA TYR A 139 -3.77 -7.70 -1.92
C TYR A 139 -3.58 -8.14 -3.38
N LYS A 140 -2.61 -9.02 -3.66
CA LYS A 140 -2.38 -9.57 -4.99
C LYS A 140 -3.59 -10.33 -5.54
N SER A 141 -4.39 -10.98 -4.69
CA SER A 141 -5.60 -11.68 -5.15
C SER A 141 -6.71 -10.71 -5.62
N TYR A 142 -6.61 -9.43 -5.23
CA TYR A 142 -7.55 -8.36 -5.58
C TYR A 142 -7.13 -7.60 -6.84
N ILE A 143 -5.84 -7.52 -7.15
CA ILE A 143 -5.33 -6.84 -8.36
C ILE A 143 -6.01 -7.38 -9.61
N GLY A 144 -6.50 -6.49 -10.46
CA GLY A 144 -7.21 -6.84 -11.68
C GLY A 144 -8.10 -5.72 -12.19
N ASN A 145 -8.82 -6.03 -13.26
CA ASN A 145 -9.75 -5.11 -13.92
C ASN A 145 -11.15 -5.30 -13.34
N TYR A 146 -11.85 -4.20 -13.12
CA TYR A 146 -13.23 -4.17 -12.65
C TYR A 146 -14.01 -3.19 -13.51
N GLN A 147 -15.15 -3.61 -14.04
CA GLN A 147 -15.92 -2.82 -14.98
C GLN A 147 -17.42 -2.98 -14.67
N ALA A 148 -18.15 -1.87 -14.56
CA ALA A 148 -19.59 -1.92 -14.35
C ALA A 148 -20.31 -1.93 -15.71
N GLU A 149 -21.41 -2.68 -15.80
CA GLU A 149 -22.21 -2.81 -17.04
C GLU A 149 -22.88 -1.48 -17.46
N ASP A 150 -23.11 -0.56 -16.53
CA ASP A 150 -23.82 0.72 -16.74
C ASP A 150 -22.89 1.94 -16.82
N ARG A 151 -21.57 1.72 -16.95
CA ARG A 151 -20.67 2.84 -17.25
C ARG A 151 -20.70 3.12 -18.75
N ALA A 152 -21.02 4.37 -19.10
CA ALA A 152 -21.45 4.82 -20.43
C ALA A 152 -20.43 4.57 -21.57
N HIS A 153 -19.21 4.15 -21.25
CA HIS A 153 -18.19 3.79 -22.21
C HIS A 153 -17.61 2.40 -21.88
N ASP A 154 -17.48 1.54 -22.89
CA ASP A 154 -16.76 0.24 -22.84
C ASP A 154 -15.31 0.35 -22.32
N SER A 155 -14.79 1.57 -22.15
CA SER A 155 -13.47 1.88 -21.61
C SER A 155 -13.43 2.15 -20.11
N ASP A 156 -14.56 2.19 -19.39
CA ASP A 156 -14.61 2.63 -18.00
C ASP A 156 -14.25 1.51 -17.00
N THR A 157 -12.98 1.15 -17.00
CA THR A 157 -12.39 0.15 -16.11
C THR A 157 -11.73 0.79 -14.89
N ILE A 158 -11.98 0.21 -13.71
CA ILE A 158 -11.17 0.41 -12.52
C ILE A 158 -10.06 -0.65 -12.52
N LEU A 159 -8.82 -0.21 -12.60
CA LEU A 159 -7.66 -1.10 -12.54
C LEU A 159 -7.11 -1.09 -11.11
N LEU A 160 -7.45 -2.09 -10.29
CA LEU A 160 -6.76 -2.27 -9.02
C LEU A 160 -5.31 -2.65 -9.29
N ASN A 161 -4.37 -1.90 -8.74
CA ASN A 161 -2.94 -2.07 -8.99
C ASN A 161 -2.10 -1.91 -7.71
N SER A 162 -0.82 -2.26 -7.78
CA SER A 162 0.16 -1.86 -6.76
C SER A 162 1.30 -1.11 -7.43
N ALA A 163 1.77 -0.02 -6.83
CA ALA A 163 2.98 0.67 -7.25
C ALA A 163 4.18 0.29 -6.38
N GLN A 164 5.39 0.41 -6.96
CA GLN A 164 6.72 0.42 -6.33
C GLN A 164 6.85 -0.29 -4.97
N ASP A 165 7.54 -1.44 -4.95
CA ASP A 165 7.86 -2.21 -3.73
C ASP A 165 6.65 -2.61 -2.85
N PHE A 166 5.43 -2.61 -3.44
CA PHE A 166 4.18 -3.06 -2.83
C PHE A 166 3.66 -2.24 -1.64
N ARG A 167 4.17 -1.03 -1.41
CA ARG A 167 3.74 -0.21 -0.26
C ARG A 167 2.54 0.67 -0.53
N TRP A 168 2.12 0.82 -1.79
CA TRP A 168 0.95 1.63 -2.15
C TRP A 168 -0.08 0.81 -2.90
N PHE A 169 -1.27 0.76 -2.32
CA PHE A 169 -2.48 0.21 -2.93
C PHE A 169 -3.25 1.34 -3.61
N GLY A 170 -3.81 1.04 -4.77
CA GLY A 170 -4.51 2.04 -5.52
C GLY A 170 -5.31 1.47 -6.66
N TYR A 171 -6.04 2.36 -7.31
CA TYR A 171 -6.69 2.08 -8.55
C TYR A 171 -6.43 3.18 -9.57
N PHE A 172 -6.43 2.79 -10.84
CA PHE A 172 -6.53 3.73 -11.94
C PHE A 172 -7.97 3.76 -12.44
N ASP A 173 -8.58 4.95 -12.40
CA ASP A 173 -9.87 5.23 -12.99
C ASP A 173 -9.65 5.72 -14.42
N THR A 174 -9.90 4.83 -15.38
CA THR A 174 -9.71 5.09 -16.81
C THR A 174 -10.66 6.16 -17.35
N ALA A 175 -11.86 6.29 -16.80
CA ALA A 175 -12.83 7.30 -17.22
C ALA A 175 -12.36 8.70 -16.80
N ALA A 176 -11.97 8.84 -15.53
CA ALA A 176 -11.49 10.10 -14.98
C ALA A 176 -9.99 10.36 -15.22
N GLN A 177 -9.26 9.41 -15.83
CA GLN A 177 -7.82 9.47 -16.09
C GLN A 177 -7.00 9.83 -14.84
N ARG A 178 -7.30 9.19 -13.69
CA ARG A 178 -6.67 9.51 -12.40
C ARG A 178 -6.24 8.26 -11.62
N ASP A 179 -5.16 8.42 -10.85
CA ASP A 179 -4.69 7.42 -9.89
C ASP A 179 -5.12 7.79 -8.48
N VAL A 180 -5.84 6.86 -7.86
CA VAL A 180 -6.37 7.03 -6.51
C VAL A 180 -5.74 6.02 -5.56
N ARG A 181 -5.24 6.52 -4.43
CA ARG A 181 -4.77 5.65 -3.34
C ARG A 181 -5.95 5.11 -2.55
N ILE A 182 -5.83 3.84 -2.15
CA ILE A 182 -6.74 3.19 -1.24
C ILE A 182 -5.97 2.59 -0.07
N TYR A 183 -6.60 2.54 1.08
CA TYR A 183 -6.00 2.14 2.33
C TYR A 183 -6.87 1.07 2.98
N PRO A 184 -6.30 -0.10 3.32
CA PRO A 184 -7.05 -1.15 3.98
C PRO A 184 -7.50 -0.70 5.36
N LEU A 185 -8.79 -0.88 5.64
CA LEU A 185 -9.39 -0.76 6.98
C LEU A 185 -9.68 -2.15 7.57
N SER A 186 -9.73 -3.17 6.72
CA SER A 186 -9.74 -4.60 7.06
C SER A 186 -9.19 -5.42 5.89
N ALA A 187 -9.25 -6.75 5.97
CA ALA A 187 -8.84 -7.64 4.88
C ALA A 187 -9.60 -7.42 3.57
N THR A 188 -10.84 -6.93 3.63
CA THR A 188 -11.74 -6.78 2.47
C THR A 188 -12.39 -5.40 2.38
N HIS A 189 -12.04 -4.45 3.23
CA HIS A 189 -12.63 -3.12 3.25
C HIS A 189 -11.55 -2.06 3.20
N PHE A 190 -11.72 -1.07 2.33
CA PHE A 190 -10.75 -0.05 2.01
C PHE A 190 -11.39 1.33 2.05
N PHE A 191 -10.56 2.34 2.30
CA PHE A 191 -10.91 3.76 2.22
C PHE A 191 -10.06 4.42 1.15
N SER A 192 -10.66 5.25 0.31
CA SER A 192 -9.93 6.00 -0.73
C SER A 192 -9.63 7.42 -0.29
N GLU A 193 -8.63 8.03 -0.93
CA GLU A 193 -8.34 9.45 -0.71
C GLU A 193 -9.49 10.40 -1.11
N LEU A 194 -10.46 9.91 -1.89
CA LEU A 194 -11.64 10.67 -2.29
C LEU A 194 -12.75 10.63 -1.25
N GLY A 195 -12.54 9.95 -0.11
CA GLY A 195 -13.57 9.75 0.90
C GLY A 195 -14.47 8.54 0.65
N ASP A 196 -14.22 7.78 -0.42
CA ASP A 196 -15.02 6.60 -0.75
C ASP A 196 -14.65 5.38 0.09
N GLU A 197 -15.64 4.55 0.38
CA GLU A 197 -15.47 3.22 0.98
C GLU A 197 -15.63 2.13 -0.08
N ILE A 198 -14.69 1.19 -0.11
CA ILE A 198 -14.61 0.13 -1.13
C ILE A 198 -14.47 -1.20 -0.41
N SER A 199 -15.48 -2.05 -0.50
CA SER A 199 -15.40 -3.45 -0.05
C SER A 199 -15.14 -4.37 -1.23
N ILE A 200 -14.38 -5.44 -1.02
CA ILE A 200 -14.07 -6.43 -2.05
C ILE A 200 -14.83 -7.71 -1.74
N ALA A 201 -15.74 -8.09 -2.64
CA ALA A 201 -16.35 -9.41 -2.62
C ALA A 201 -15.33 -10.43 -3.12
N VAL A 202 -15.13 -11.52 -2.38
CA VAL A 202 -14.14 -12.57 -2.71
C VAL A 202 -14.82 -13.91 -2.94
N ASP A 203 -14.21 -14.78 -3.74
CA ASP A 203 -14.61 -16.18 -3.86
C ASP A 203 -14.03 -17.05 -2.73
N LYS A 204 -14.28 -18.36 -2.81
CA LYS A 204 -13.80 -19.37 -1.83
C LYS A 204 -12.27 -19.44 -1.72
N ASP A 205 -11.56 -19.01 -2.75
CA ASP A 205 -10.10 -19.05 -2.83
C ASP A 205 -9.49 -17.68 -2.47
N GLY A 206 -10.33 -16.73 -2.02
CA GLY A 206 -9.93 -15.39 -1.60
C GLY A 206 -9.64 -14.44 -2.76
N ARG A 207 -10.01 -14.80 -4.00
CA ARG A 207 -9.82 -13.93 -5.17
C ARG A 207 -10.93 -12.90 -5.23
N GLY A 208 -10.58 -11.63 -5.45
CA GLY A 208 -11.56 -10.56 -5.64
C GLY A 208 -12.45 -10.82 -6.85
N GLN A 209 -13.76 -10.66 -6.70
CA GLN A 209 -14.79 -10.91 -7.71
C GLN A 209 -15.62 -9.67 -8.03
N ALA A 210 -15.74 -8.73 -7.09
CA ALA A 210 -16.40 -7.44 -7.31
C ALA A 210 -15.94 -6.39 -6.29
N LEU A 211 -16.08 -5.12 -6.66
CA LEU A 211 -15.97 -3.98 -5.75
C LEU A 211 -17.38 -3.53 -5.37
N LEU A 212 -17.68 -3.49 -4.08
CA LEU A 212 -18.85 -2.84 -3.51
C LEU A 212 -18.41 -1.44 -3.08
N TRP A 213 -18.78 -0.44 -3.86
CA TRP A 213 -18.25 0.91 -3.75
C TRP A 213 -19.32 1.86 -3.25
N ARG A 214 -19.01 2.60 -2.20
CA ARG A 214 -19.84 3.69 -1.68
C ARG A 214 -19.05 5.00 -1.75
N THR A 215 -19.52 5.94 -2.54
CA THR A 215 -18.85 7.24 -2.65
C THR A 215 -19.00 8.05 -1.36
N GLN A 216 -18.17 9.07 -1.16
CA GLN A 216 -18.34 10.01 -0.04
C GLN A 216 -19.76 10.61 0.02
N ALA A 217 -20.37 10.87 -1.15
CA ALA A 217 -21.74 11.38 -1.26
C ALA A 217 -22.83 10.32 -0.97
N GLY A 218 -22.44 9.08 -0.67
CA GLY A 218 -23.35 7.98 -0.34
C GLY A 218 -23.92 7.23 -1.54
N GLN A 219 -23.39 7.45 -2.76
CA GLN A 219 -23.80 6.67 -3.92
C GLN A 219 -23.17 5.28 -3.86
N GLU A 220 -23.99 4.24 -3.99
CA GLU A 220 -23.54 2.85 -3.97
C GLU A 220 -23.51 2.24 -5.36
N SER A 221 -22.52 1.39 -5.63
CA SER A 221 -22.41 0.63 -6.87
C SER A 221 -21.69 -0.70 -6.64
N MET A 222 -21.99 -1.67 -7.49
CA MET A 222 -21.25 -2.93 -7.57
C MET A 222 -20.53 -2.97 -8.91
N ILE A 223 -19.21 -3.15 -8.86
CA ILE A 223 -18.34 -3.18 -10.04
C ILE A 223 -17.75 -4.59 -10.13
N PRO A 224 -18.30 -5.49 -10.96
CA PRO A 224 -17.79 -6.84 -11.08
C PRO A 224 -16.37 -6.84 -11.66
N ARG A 225 -15.60 -7.87 -11.31
CA ARG A 225 -14.32 -8.15 -11.93
C ARG A 225 -14.52 -8.48 -13.40
N SER A 226 -13.70 -7.90 -14.24
CA SER A 226 -13.73 -8.11 -15.69
C SER A 226 -12.40 -8.68 -16.19
N SER A 227 -12.44 -9.29 -17.38
CA SER A 227 -11.27 -9.71 -18.13
C SER A 227 -11.46 -9.25 -19.57
N PRO A 228 -11.29 -7.94 -19.84
CA PRO A 228 -11.60 -7.33 -21.13
C PRO A 228 -10.66 -7.80 -22.26
N TYR A 229 -9.57 -8.47 -21.90
CA TYR A 229 -8.59 -9.02 -22.83
C TYR A 229 -8.04 -10.35 -22.32
N LYS A 230 -7.38 -11.09 -23.22
CA LYS A 230 -6.73 -12.36 -22.88
C LYS A 230 -5.34 -12.08 -22.32
N GLU A 231 -4.99 -12.77 -21.24
CA GLU A 231 -3.65 -12.73 -20.65
C GLU A 231 -2.98 -14.10 -20.79
N GLU A 232 -1.70 -14.11 -21.16
CA GLU A 232 -0.87 -15.30 -21.24
C GLU A 232 0.42 -15.08 -20.44
N GLU A 233 0.73 -15.98 -19.50
CA GLU A 233 2.03 -15.97 -18.85
C GLU A 233 3.10 -16.43 -19.85
N VAL A 234 4.14 -15.61 -20.01
CA VAL A 234 5.27 -15.91 -20.88
C VAL A 234 6.54 -15.98 -20.05
N ARG A 235 7.41 -16.94 -20.40
CA ARG A 235 8.75 -17.05 -19.84
C ARG A 235 9.75 -17.26 -20.95
N TYR A 236 10.84 -16.50 -20.94
CA TYR A 236 11.86 -16.58 -21.99
C TYR A 236 13.27 -16.32 -21.42
N PRO A 237 14.30 -16.98 -21.98
CA PRO A 237 15.67 -16.84 -21.49
C PRO A 237 16.27 -15.48 -21.88
N PHE A 238 17.01 -14.87 -20.96
CA PHE A 238 17.79 -13.65 -21.15
C PHE A 238 19.13 -13.77 -20.41
N GLY A 239 20.16 -14.25 -21.12
CA GLY A 239 21.42 -14.64 -20.49
C GLY A 239 21.18 -15.77 -19.46
N ASP A 240 21.64 -15.55 -18.23
CA ASP A 240 21.48 -16.50 -17.12
C ASP A 240 20.15 -16.31 -16.34
N ILE A 241 19.27 -15.41 -16.80
CA ILE A 241 17.98 -15.10 -16.17
C ILE A 241 16.85 -15.65 -17.03
N MET A 242 15.82 -16.22 -16.40
CA MET A 242 14.54 -16.49 -17.06
C MET A 242 13.60 -15.31 -16.80
N LEU A 243 13.31 -14.52 -17.82
CA LEU A 243 12.36 -13.41 -17.69
C LEU A 243 10.95 -13.96 -17.59
N ALA A 244 10.19 -13.43 -16.65
CA ALA A 244 8.78 -13.72 -16.47
C ALA A 244 7.95 -12.51 -16.89
N GLY A 245 6.95 -12.72 -17.73
CA GLY A 245 6.08 -11.67 -18.21
C GLY A 245 4.66 -12.14 -18.48
N THR A 246 3.83 -11.19 -18.91
CA THR A 246 2.45 -11.39 -19.26
C THR A 246 2.20 -10.70 -20.60
N LEU A 247 1.76 -11.50 -21.58
CA LEU A 247 1.30 -11.02 -22.87
C LEU A 247 -0.20 -10.75 -22.77
N LEU A 248 -0.59 -9.49 -22.98
CA LEU A 248 -1.97 -9.05 -23.06
C LEU A 248 -2.37 -8.99 -24.55
N LEU A 249 -3.46 -9.65 -24.90
CA LEU A 249 -3.92 -9.82 -26.26
C LEU A 249 -5.34 -9.26 -26.41
N PRO A 250 -5.64 -8.51 -27.49
CA PRO A 250 -7.01 -8.12 -27.81
C PRO A 250 -7.96 -9.33 -27.78
N PRO A 251 -9.22 -9.14 -27.37
CA PRO A 251 -10.15 -10.26 -27.16
C PRO A 251 -10.53 -11.01 -28.45
N THR A 252 -10.32 -10.39 -29.62
CA THR A 252 -10.55 -11.05 -30.91
C THR A 252 -9.41 -12.01 -31.26
N PRO A 253 -9.61 -13.01 -32.13
CA PRO A 253 -8.51 -13.74 -32.75
C PRO A 253 -7.86 -12.92 -33.88
N GLY A 254 -6.53 -12.95 -34.02
CA GLY A 254 -5.84 -12.24 -35.09
C GLY A 254 -4.34 -12.04 -34.87
N SER A 255 -3.69 -11.41 -35.85
CA SER A 255 -2.33 -10.88 -35.71
C SER A 255 -2.42 -9.41 -35.33
N TYR A 256 -1.68 -9.03 -34.29
CA TYR A 256 -1.70 -7.68 -33.74
C TYR A 256 -0.33 -7.03 -33.87
N PRO A 257 -0.25 -5.72 -34.14
CA PRO A 257 0.94 -4.99 -33.74
C PRO A 257 1.14 -5.17 -32.22
N ALA A 258 2.39 -5.20 -31.78
CA ALA A 258 2.72 -5.39 -30.37
C ALA A 258 3.58 -4.24 -29.84
N VAL A 259 3.35 -3.88 -28.58
CA VAL A 259 4.21 -2.99 -27.80
C VAL A 259 4.84 -3.76 -26.64
N VAL A 260 6.08 -3.42 -26.31
CA VAL A 260 6.78 -3.98 -25.14
C VAL A 260 7.10 -2.85 -24.17
N PHE A 261 6.70 -3.01 -22.91
CA PHE A 261 6.92 -2.00 -21.89
C PHE A 261 8.21 -2.23 -21.13
N MET A 262 9.11 -1.25 -21.20
CA MET A 262 10.39 -1.27 -20.50
C MET A 262 10.29 -0.61 -19.12
N HIS A 263 11.09 -1.09 -18.16
CA HIS A 263 11.18 -0.52 -16.81
C HIS A 263 12.08 0.71 -16.73
N GLY A 264 11.89 1.49 -15.68
CA GLY A 264 12.82 2.52 -15.22
C GLY A 264 14.01 1.94 -14.46
N THR A 265 14.62 2.77 -13.61
CA THR A 265 15.85 2.43 -12.87
C THR A 265 15.61 1.52 -11.67
N SER A 266 14.45 1.59 -11.03
CA SER A 266 14.10 0.77 -9.86
C SER A 266 13.83 -0.71 -10.19
N PRO A 267 13.87 -1.63 -9.21
CA PRO A 267 13.32 -2.98 -9.34
C PRO A 267 11.80 -2.89 -9.53
N GLN A 268 11.30 -3.21 -10.72
CA GLN A 268 9.88 -3.07 -11.05
C GLN A 268 9.32 -4.40 -11.55
N ASN A 269 8.10 -4.73 -11.12
CA ASN A 269 7.35 -5.87 -11.63
C ASN A 269 6.60 -5.49 -12.91
N ARG A 270 5.98 -6.48 -13.56
CA ARG A 270 5.17 -6.31 -14.76
C ARG A 270 3.92 -5.45 -14.57
N ASP A 271 3.41 -5.37 -13.34
CA ASP A 271 2.19 -4.61 -13.02
C ASP A 271 2.40 -3.10 -13.14
N TYR A 272 3.65 -2.63 -13.01
CA TYR A 272 4.02 -1.23 -13.22
C TYR A 272 3.45 -0.65 -14.52
N ALA A 273 3.47 -1.42 -15.61
CA ALA A 273 3.06 -0.95 -16.92
C ALA A 273 1.63 -1.36 -17.34
N ARG A 274 0.91 -2.12 -16.51
CA ARG A 274 -0.39 -2.69 -16.88
C ARG A 274 -1.42 -1.64 -17.29
N ARG A 275 -1.44 -0.47 -16.65
CA ARG A 275 -2.36 0.62 -17.02
C ARG A 275 -2.17 1.10 -18.46
N TRP A 276 -0.93 1.17 -18.93
CA TRP A 276 -0.64 1.58 -20.30
C TRP A 276 -0.88 0.41 -21.25
N ALA A 277 -0.49 -0.80 -20.85
CA ALA A 277 -0.76 -2.01 -21.62
C ALA A 277 -2.25 -2.18 -21.92
N HIS A 278 -3.13 -1.98 -20.93
CA HIS A 278 -4.58 -1.96 -21.12
C HIS A 278 -5.02 -0.98 -22.22
N TYR A 279 -4.50 0.25 -22.21
CA TYR A 279 -4.84 1.28 -23.20
C TYR A 279 -4.51 0.84 -24.64
N PHE A 280 -3.39 0.13 -24.84
CA PHE A 280 -3.01 -0.41 -26.16
C PHE A 280 -3.87 -1.60 -26.56
N VAL A 281 -4.13 -2.53 -25.63
CA VAL A 281 -4.88 -3.75 -25.89
C VAL A 281 -6.32 -3.46 -26.26
N ASP A 282 -6.95 -2.49 -25.60
CA ASP A 282 -8.29 -2.00 -25.95
C ASP A 282 -8.38 -1.39 -27.36
N ARG A 283 -7.23 -1.05 -27.96
CA ARG A 283 -7.12 -0.49 -29.32
C ARG A 283 -6.62 -1.50 -30.34
N GLY A 284 -6.63 -2.79 -30.00
CA GLY A 284 -6.21 -3.85 -30.91
C GLY A 284 -4.69 -3.99 -31.05
N ILE A 285 -3.93 -3.52 -30.06
CA ILE A 285 -2.46 -3.61 -30.03
C ILE A 285 -2.07 -4.52 -28.87
N ALA A 286 -1.43 -5.66 -29.15
CA ALA A 286 -0.94 -6.55 -28.10
C ALA A 286 0.13 -5.86 -27.24
N ALA A 287 0.22 -6.23 -25.97
CA ALA A 287 1.19 -5.64 -25.05
C ALA A 287 1.92 -6.70 -24.24
N LEU A 288 3.25 -6.65 -24.26
CA LEU A 288 4.09 -7.44 -23.36
C LEU A 288 4.53 -6.57 -22.18
N VAL A 289 4.14 -6.98 -20.97
CA VAL A 289 4.68 -6.47 -19.71
C VAL A 289 5.50 -7.58 -19.05
N TYR A 290 6.63 -7.25 -18.44
CA TYR A 290 7.51 -8.26 -17.83
C TYR A 290 8.06 -7.78 -16.50
N ASP A 291 8.58 -8.69 -15.67
CA ASP A 291 9.31 -8.35 -14.46
C ASP A 291 10.74 -7.99 -14.84
N LYS A 292 11.27 -6.90 -14.29
CA LYS A 292 12.62 -6.44 -14.61
C LYS A 292 13.64 -7.54 -14.33
N ALA A 293 14.59 -7.72 -15.24
CA ALA A 293 15.68 -8.70 -15.09
C ALA A 293 16.36 -8.54 -13.71
N GLY A 294 16.45 -9.64 -12.96
CA GLY A 294 17.03 -9.67 -11.61
C GLY A 294 16.07 -9.29 -10.48
N ALA A 295 14.77 -9.12 -10.75
CA ALA A 295 13.75 -8.77 -9.75
C ALA A 295 12.50 -9.64 -9.87
N PHE A 296 11.75 -9.78 -8.77
CA PHE A 296 10.49 -10.54 -8.69
C PHE A 296 10.62 -11.95 -9.30
N ASP A 297 9.71 -12.37 -10.20
CA ASP A 297 9.77 -13.70 -10.81
C ASP A 297 10.84 -13.83 -11.90
N SER A 298 11.52 -12.71 -12.20
CA SER A 298 12.73 -12.63 -13.03
C SER A 298 14.02 -12.54 -12.18
N ALA A 299 13.98 -12.93 -10.90
CA ALA A 299 15.16 -12.90 -10.03
C ALA A 299 16.27 -13.86 -10.50
N HIS A 300 17.53 -13.46 -10.31
CA HIS A 300 18.66 -14.36 -10.57
C HIS A 300 18.71 -15.44 -9.48
N PRO A 301 18.97 -16.72 -9.82
CA PRO A 301 18.96 -17.81 -8.84
C PRO A 301 19.94 -17.63 -7.67
N THR A 302 21.03 -16.90 -7.89
CA THR A 302 22.14 -16.79 -6.92
C THR A 302 22.65 -15.37 -6.68
N ILE A 303 22.11 -14.35 -7.36
CA ILE A 303 22.61 -12.97 -7.26
C ILE A 303 21.48 -12.10 -6.69
N PRO A 304 21.66 -11.49 -5.51
CA PRO A 304 20.69 -10.55 -4.96
C PRO A 304 20.47 -9.36 -5.90
N SER A 305 19.25 -8.85 -5.93
CA SER A 305 18.83 -7.72 -6.78
C SER A 305 19.63 -6.45 -6.46
N PHE A 306 20.75 -6.22 -7.15
CA PHE A 306 21.46 -4.94 -7.12
C PHE A 306 21.93 -4.53 -8.52
N TRP A 307 21.47 -3.34 -8.93
CA TRP A 307 21.99 -2.44 -9.96
C TRP A 307 22.98 -3.03 -10.98
N HIS A 308 22.50 -3.88 -11.89
CA HIS A 308 23.16 -4.11 -13.17
C HIS A 308 22.11 -4.19 -14.24
N ASN A 309 21.58 -3.06 -14.72
CA ASN A 309 20.86 -3.02 -16.00
C ASN A 309 20.91 -1.60 -16.56
N SER A 310 21.87 -1.36 -17.48
CA SER A 310 21.87 -0.18 -18.33
C SER A 310 20.65 -0.21 -19.26
N VAL A 311 20.25 0.95 -19.79
CA VAL A 311 19.12 1.09 -20.73
C VAL A 311 19.25 0.13 -21.94
N HIS A 312 20.49 -0.16 -22.34
CA HIS A 312 20.81 -1.12 -23.41
C HIS A 312 20.43 -2.56 -23.07
N ASN A 313 20.61 -3.01 -21.81
CA ASN A 313 20.22 -4.36 -21.40
C ASN A 313 18.69 -4.50 -21.36
N LEU A 314 17.98 -3.44 -20.99
CA LEU A 314 16.51 -3.44 -20.95
C LEU A 314 15.89 -3.53 -22.35
N ALA A 315 16.47 -2.83 -23.34
CA ALA A 315 16.00 -2.89 -24.72
C ALA A 315 16.24 -4.29 -25.32
N ASN A 316 17.39 -4.90 -25.03
CA ASN A 316 17.68 -6.26 -25.49
C ASN A 316 16.77 -7.32 -24.84
N ALA A 317 16.40 -7.14 -23.57
CA ALA A 317 15.41 -7.98 -22.91
C ALA A 317 14.04 -7.87 -23.59
N ALA A 318 13.62 -6.66 -23.95
CA ALA A 318 12.36 -6.42 -24.65
C ALA A 318 12.31 -7.02 -26.06
N VAL A 319 13.46 -7.19 -26.74
CA VAL A 319 13.56 -7.78 -28.08
C VAL A 319 13.71 -9.31 -28.06
N ALA A 320 14.11 -9.89 -26.92
CA ALA A 320 14.31 -11.33 -26.77
C ALA A 320 13.01 -12.13 -26.55
N GLY A 321 11.93 -11.46 -26.15
CA GLY A 321 10.58 -12.03 -26.03
C GLY A 321 9.73 -11.75 -27.26
#